data_AF-A0A1S3DS02-F1
#
_entry.id   AF-A0A1S3DS02-F1
#
_cell.length_a   1.000
_cell.length_b   1.000
_cell.length_c   1.000
_cell.angle_alpha   90.00
_cell.angle_beta   90.00
_cell.angle_gamma   90.00
#
_symmetry.space_group_name_H-M   'P 1'
#
loop_
_entity.id
_entity.type
_entity.pdbx_description
1 polymer ?
#
loop_
_entity_poly.entity_id
_entity_poly.type
_entity_poly.pdbx_seq_one_letter_code
_entity_poly.pdbx_strand_id
1 'polypeptide(L)'
;MKLVLDFVPNHTSNEHPWFIKSVDKIHPYTDYYIWKDAKIVNGKRQPPNNWLSCFGGSAWEWNDKRQQYYYHAFAIQQPDLNYRFQAVVDEMKVRALKYDNA
;
A
#
# COMPACT_ATOMS: atom_id res chain seq x y z
N MET A 1 -24.49 -19.82 -19.03
CA MET A 1 -23.45 -18.77 -19.10
C MET A 1 -22.85 -18.60 -17.72
N LYS A 2 -21.52 -18.48 -17.58
CA LYS A 2 -20.84 -18.16 -16.32
C LYS A 2 -20.09 -16.83 -16.49
N LEU A 3 -20.11 -15.98 -15.46
CA LEU A 3 -19.40 -14.71 -15.41
C LEU A 3 -18.21 -14.84 -14.46
N VAL A 4 -17.07 -14.32 -14.87
CA VAL A 4 -15.84 -14.22 -14.06
C VAL A 4 -15.43 -12.75 -14.05
N LEU A 5 -15.08 -12.24 -12.88
CA LEU A 5 -14.62 -10.86 -12.68
C LEU A 5 -13.12 -10.87 -12.39
N ASP A 6 -12.45 -9.78 -12.76
CA ASP A 6 -11.06 -9.55 -12.39
C ASP A 6 -10.97 -9.00 -10.97
N PHE A 7 -9.93 -9.40 -10.24
CA PHE A 7 -9.68 -8.99 -8.87
C PHE A 7 -8.20 -8.71 -8.67
N VAL A 8 -7.88 -7.49 -8.26
CA VAL A 8 -6.51 -7.02 -7.99
C VAL A 8 -6.30 -6.90 -6.48
N PRO A 9 -5.78 -7.94 -5.79
CA PRO A 9 -5.61 -7.92 -4.35
C PRO A 9 -4.39 -7.10 -3.89
N ASN A 10 -3.43 -6.82 -4.77
CA ASN A 10 -2.09 -6.39 -4.35
C ASN A 10 -2.04 -4.96 -3.78
N HIS A 11 -2.73 -4.03 -4.41
CA HIS A 11 -2.64 -2.59 -4.13
C HIS A 11 -4.02 -1.93 -4.27
N THR A 12 -4.14 -0.72 -3.74
CA THR A 12 -5.29 0.17 -4.00
C THR A 12 -4.82 1.44 -4.70
N SER A 13 -5.73 2.34 -5.05
CA SER A 13 -5.36 3.73 -5.36
C SER A 13 -4.79 4.43 -4.11
N ASN A 14 -3.87 5.38 -4.29
CA ASN A 14 -3.45 6.33 -3.25
C ASN A 14 -4.57 7.33 -2.86
N GLU A 15 -5.65 7.40 -3.64
CA GLU A 15 -6.87 8.14 -3.29
C GLU A 15 -7.85 7.27 -2.48
N HIS A 16 -7.55 5.99 -2.26
CA HIS A 16 -8.42 5.11 -1.50
C HIS A 16 -8.50 5.58 -0.02
N PRO A 17 -9.69 5.54 0.62
CA PRO A 17 -9.83 5.98 2.01
C PRO A 17 -8.88 5.28 2.99
N TRP A 18 -8.52 4.02 2.73
CA TRP A 18 -7.53 3.32 3.55
C TRP A 18 -6.14 3.96 3.47
N PHE A 19 -5.68 4.36 2.28
CA PHE A 19 -4.36 4.97 2.13
C PHE A 19 -4.33 6.34 2.79
N ILE A 20 -5.36 7.16 2.57
CA ILE A 20 -5.48 8.49 3.20
C ILE A 20 -5.46 8.37 4.74
N LYS A 21 -6.25 7.45 5.30
CA LYS A 21 -6.26 7.19 6.75
C LYS A 21 -4.93 6.59 7.25
N SER A 22 -4.27 5.78 6.44
CA SER A 22 -2.94 5.24 6.74
C SER A 22 -1.91 6.35 6.79
N VAL A 23 -1.87 7.27 5.82
CA VAL A 23 -1.00 8.46 5.84
C VAL A 23 -1.17 9.23 7.16
N ASP A 24 -2.40 9.35 7.64
CA ASP A 24 -2.76 10.06 8.87
C ASP A 24 -2.58 9.24 10.15
N LYS A 25 -2.07 8.01 10.05
CA LYS A 25 -1.87 7.07 11.17
C LYS A 25 -3.17 6.83 11.97
N ILE A 26 -4.32 6.83 11.29
CA ILE A 26 -5.63 6.58 11.90
C ILE A 26 -5.84 5.07 12.05
N HIS A 27 -6.07 4.60 13.28
CA HIS A 27 -6.40 3.21 13.57
C HIS A 27 -7.77 2.81 12.95
N PRO A 28 -7.93 1.60 12.39
CA PRO A 28 -6.97 0.51 12.26
C PRO A 28 -6.06 0.56 11.02
N TYR A 29 -6.10 1.64 10.23
CA TYR A 29 -5.48 1.72 8.90
C TYR A 29 -3.98 2.03 8.92
N THR A 30 -3.41 2.34 10.08
CA THR A 30 -2.01 2.77 10.23
C THR A 30 -1.01 1.83 9.54
N ASP A 31 -1.27 0.52 9.57
CA ASP A 31 -0.38 -0.54 9.05
C ASP A 31 -0.96 -1.29 7.83
N TYR A 32 -2.01 -0.73 7.20
CA TYR A 32 -2.62 -1.33 5.99
C TYR A 32 -1.68 -1.32 4.78
N TYR A 33 -0.68 -0.44 4.76
CA TYR A 33 0.30 -0.32 3.68
C TYR A 33 1.71 -0.50 4.23
N ILE A 34 2.65 -0.80 3.34
CA ILE A 34 4.04 -1.05 3.71
C ILE A 34 4.77 0.30 3.85
N TRP A 35 4.96 0.74 5.08
CA TRP A 35 5.70 1.96 5.42
C TRP A 35 7.10 1.65 5.94
N LYS A 36 8.08 2.49 5.59
CA LYS A 36 9.45 2.43 6.11
C LYS A 36 10.04 3.82 6.29
N ASP A 37 10.84 3.98 7.34
CA ASP A 37 11.61 5.20 7.56
C ASP A 37 12.67 5.38 6.48
N ALA A 38 13.03 6.64 6.23
CA ALA A 38 14.13 6.94 5.33
C ALA A 38 15.49 6.57 5.93
N LYS A 39 16.43 6.21 5.07
CA LYS A 39 17.86 6.19 5.40
C LYS A 39 18.45 7.57 5.11
N ILE A 40 19.31 8.09 5.97
CA ILE A 40 20.08 9.30 5.70
C ILE A 40 21.50 8.89 5.31
N VAL A 41 21.91 9.23 4.09
CA VAL A 41 23.26 8.96 3.56
C VAL A 41 23.81 10.26 3.01
N ASN A 42 24.96 10.71 3.52
CA ASN A 42 25.60 11.98 3.14
C ASN A 42 24.64 13.18 3.22
N GLY A 43 23.83 13.24 4.29
CA GLY A 43 22.85 14.30 4.52
C GLY A 43 21.63 14.27 3.61
N LYS A 44 21.49 13.26 2.73
CA LYS A 44 20.35 13.12 1.82
C LYS A 44 19.47 11.94 2.22
N ARG A 45 18.16 12.14 2.05
CA ARG A 45 17.14 11.11 2.22
C ARG A 45 17.26 10.06 1.12
N GLN A 46 17.26 8.78 1.50
CA GLN A 46 17.36 7.63 0.61
C GLN A 46 16.26 6.61 0.93
N PRO A 47 15.76 5.87 -0.08
CA PRO A 47 14.81 4.79 0.14
C PRO A 47 15.42 3.65 0.97
N PRO A 48 14.60 2.76 1.56
CA PRO A 48 15.07 1.69 2.43
C PRO A 48 16.01 0.68 1.74
N ASN A 49 15.84 0.46 0.44
CA ASN A 49 16.65 -0.43 -0.40
C ASN A 49 16.60 0.03 -1.87
N ASN A 50 17.23 -0.74 -2.76
CA ASN A 50 17.34 -0.46 -4.19
C ASN A 50 16.26 -1.16 -5.04
N TRP A 51 15.11 -1.54 -4.45
CA TRP A 51 14.04 -2.16 -5.23
C TRP A 51 13.46 -1.21 -6.28
N LEU A 52 13.15 -1.77 -7.44
CA LEU A 52 12.64 -1.05 -8.60
C LEU A 52 11.15 -1.36 -8.82
N SER A 53 10.40 -0.35 -9.23
CA SER A 53 9.02 -0.53 -9.70
C SER A 53 9.03 -1.27 -11.04
N CYS A 54 7.97 -2.04 -11.31
CA CYS A 54 7.72 -2.66 -12.60
C CYS A 54 7.63 -1.65 -13.77
N PHE A 55 7.34 -0.38 -13.48
CA PHE A 55 7.31 0.70 -14.48
C PHE A 55 8.58 1.56 -14.51
N GLY A 56 9.62 1.13 -13.79
CA GLY A 56 10.90 1.84 -13.70
C GLY A 56 10.93 2.87 -12.56
N GLY A 57 12.15 3.28 -12.19
CA GLY A 57 12.37 4.09 -10.99
C GLY A 57 12.33 3.29 -9.69
N SER A 58 12.42 3.98 -8.56
CA SER A 58 12.35 3.34 -7.24
C SER A 58 10.95 2.77 -6.99
N ALA A 59 10.86 1.66 -6.27
CA ALA A 59 9.60 1.13 -5.75
C ALA A 59 9.16 1.79 -4.42
N TRP A 60 9.85 2.86 -4.01
CA TRP A 60 9.60 3.56 -2.75
C TRP A 60 9.35 5.04 -3.02
N GLU A 61 8.18 5.51 -2.61
CA GLU A 61 7.81 6.92 -2.72
C GLU A 61 7.73 7.56 -1.34
N TRP A 62 8.28 8.77 -1.20
CA TRP A 62 8.27 9.49 0.06
C TRP A 62 6.93 10.21 0.27
N ASN A 63 6.33 10.07 1.45
CA ASN A 63 5.15 10.84 1.82
C ASN A 63 5.50 11.95 2.81
N ASP A 64 5.33 13.21 2.40
CA ASP A 64 5.66 14.38 3.22
C ASP A 64 4.77 14.54 4.46
N LYS A 65 3.54 14.03 4.46
CA LYS A 65 2.66 14.13 5.64
C LYS A 65 3.05 13.10 6.70
N ARG A 66 3.27 11.85 6.29
CA ARG A 66 3.61 10.74 7.18
C ARG A 66 5.10 10.72 7.57
N GLN A 67 5.95 11.37 6.78
CA GLN A 67 7.42 11.37 6.90
C GLN A 67 8.02 9.96 6.81
N GLN A 68 7.48 9.14 5.90
CA GLN A 68 7.94 7.78 5.64
C GLN A 68 7.84 7.47 4.14
N TYR A 69 8.61 6.49 3.69
CA TYR A 69 8.42 5.89 2.37
C TYR A 69 7.30 4.86 2.42
N TYR A 70 6.45 4.82 1.38
CA TYR A 70 5.57 3.68 1.12
C TYR A 70 6.08 2.88 -0.08
N TYR A 71 5.84 1.57 -0.05
CA TYR A 71 6.16 0.69 -1.17
C TYR A 71 5.06 0.71 -2.23
N HIS A 72 5.46 0.71 -3.50
CA HIS A 72 4.59 0.50 -4.66
C HIS A 72 5.31 -0.39 -5.68
N ALA A 73 4.76 -1.57 -5.97
CA ALA A 73 5.36 -2.44 -6.97
C ALA A 73 5.19 -1.90 -8.40
N PHE A 74 4.13 -1.12 -8.63
CA PHE A 74 3.74 -0.58 -9.92
C PHE A 74 3.80 0.96 -9.91
N ALA A 75 2.73 1.65 -10.29
CA ALA A 75 2.71 3.11 -10.30
C ALA A 75 2.77 3.69 -8.88
N ILE A 76 3.26 4.93 -8.76
CA ILE A 76 3.29 5.67 -7.49
C ILE A 76 1.88 5.78 -6.87
N GLN A 77 0.85 5.85 -7.72
CA GLN A 77 -0.56 5.91 -7.34
C GLN A 77 -1.14 4.56 -6.87
N GLN A 78 -0.34 3.48 -6.91
CA GLN A 78 -0.74 2.11 -6.55
C GLN A 78 0.04 1.61 -5.32
N PRO A 79 -0.17 2.20 -4.12
CA PRO A 79 0.48 1.75 -2.90
C PRO A 79 0.08 0.31 -2.55
N ASP A 80 1.09 -0.50 -2.24
CA ASP A 80 0.92 -1.93 -1.95
C ASP A 80 0.40 -2.17 -0.53
N LEU A 81 -0.59 -3.05 -0.44
CA LEU A 81 -1.17 -3.47 0.83
C LEU A 81 -0.21 -4.37 1.62
N ASN A 82 -0.23 -4.21 2.93
CA ASN A 82 0.59 -5.00 3.84
C ASN A 82 -0.12 -6.30 4.25
N TYR A 83 0.04 -7.36 3.46
CA TYR A 83 -0.53 -8.68 3.75
C TYR A 83 0.06 -9.39 4.98
N ARG A 84 1.09 -8.84 5.62
CA ARG A 84 1.57 -9.33 6.93
C ARG A 84 0.72 -8.80 8.08
N PHE A 85 -0.13 -7.79 7.83
CA PHE A 85 -1.07 -7.27 8.82
C PHE A 85 -2.41 -8.00 8.70
N GLN A 86 -2.80 -8.71 9.76
CA GLN A 86 -3.95 -9.62 9.73
C GLN A 86 -5.25 -8.94 9.29
N ALA A 87 -5.46 -7.67 9.66
CA ALA A 87 -6.66 -6.93 9.27
C ALA A 87 -6.80 -6.79 7.73
N VAL A 88 -5.70 -6.66 6.99
CA VAL A 88 -5.75 -6.63 5.51
C VAL A 88 -6.19 -7.98 4.94
N VAL A 89 -5.67 -9.08 5.50
CA VAL A 89 -6.05 -10.43 5.09
C VAL A 89 -7.54 -10.67 5.35
N ASP A 90 -8.04 -10.19 6.48
CA ASP A 90 -9.44 -10.33 6.86
C ASP A 90 -10.36 -9.49 5.96
N GLU A 91 -10.01 -8.24 5.65
CA GLU A 91 -10.77 -7.40 4.72
C GLU A 91 -10.90 -8.03 3.32
N MET A 92 -9.83 -8.67 2.83
CA MET A 92 -9.84 -9.32 1.52
C MET A 92 -10.71 -10.58 1.49
N LYS A 93 -10.73 -11.35 2.58
CA LYS A 93 -11.60 -12.52 2.71
C LYS A 93 -13.06 -12.14 2.86
N VAL A 94 -13.36 -11.08 3.61
CA VAL A 94 -14.72 -10.71 4.00
C VAL A 94 -15.39 -9.82 2.96
N ARG A 95 -14.69 -8.87 2.34
CA ARG A 95 -15.33 -7.89 1.45
C ARG A 95 -15.14 -8.15 -0.03
N ALA A 96 -14.00 -8.71 -0.43
CA ALA A 96 -13.69 -8.91 -1.84
C ALA A 96 -14.11 -10.30 -2.36
N LEU A 97 -13.95 -11.34 -1.54
CA LEU A 97 -14.18 -12.72 -1.96
C LEU A 97 -15.52 -13.31 -1.48
N LYS A 98 -16.11 -12.71 -0.44
CA LYS A 98 -17.42 -13.10 0.11
C LYS A 98 -18.32 -11.88 0.10
N TYR A 99 -19.03 -11.64 -1.01
CA TYR A 99 -20.07 -10.63 -1.00
C TYR A 99 -21.28 -11.20 -0.25
N ASP A 100 -21.26 -11.12 1.09
CA ASP A 100 -22.45 -11.43 1.87
C ASP A 100 -23.42 -10.25 1.73
N ASN A 101 -24.52 -10.49 1.01
CA ASN A 101 -25.65 -9.59 0.96
C ASN A 101 -26.17 -9.39 2.39
N ALA A 102 -25.97 -8.19 2.93
CA ALA A 102 -26.80 -7.67 4.00
C ALA A 102 -28.18 -7.29 3.44
#